data_AF-A0A8J3HI71-F1
#
_entry.id   AF-A0A8J3HI71-F1
#
_cell.length_a   1.000
_cell.length_b   1.000
_cell.length_c   1.000
_cell.angle_alpha   90.00
_cell.angle_beta   90.00
_cell.angle_gamma   90.00
#
_symmetry.space_group_name_H-M   'P 1'
#
loop_
_entity.id
_entity.type
_entity.pdbx_description
1 polymer ?
#
loop_
_entity_poly.entity_id
_entity_poly.type
_entity_poly.pdbx_seq_one_letter_code
_entity_poly.pdbx_strand_id
1 'polypeptide(L)'
;MPRLPQLTEDTTEQLAQVRAQLGRVPNLYAAMANGPAALAGYLALRHELTRGALTARLREQLALLVAQDNGCDYCVSAHHLRGRMMKLSDEELAATRHADDRDPHAAAVLGLAREVMRTGGRVSDASLAAARAAGVTDAELAEIVAHVALNTLSNYFNHLAQPELDFPPAPALADPPSPTETAALAGTAPTGTVAPAENATVAETAAVAA
;
A
#
# COMPACT_ATOMS: atom_id res chain seq x y z
N MET A 1 -16.29 19.26 -11.93
CA MET A 1 -17.69 19.08 -11.47
C MET A 1 -17.95 17.59 -11.34
N PRO A 2 -18.61 17.13 -10.28
CA PRO A 2 -19.02 15.73 -10.12
C PRO A 2 -19.84 15.23 -11.31
N ARG A 3 -19.61 13.97 -11.69
CA ARG A 3 -20.35 13.28 -12.77
C ARG A 3 -21.58 12.54 -12.27
N LEU A 4 -21.67 12.30 -10.96
CA LEU A 4 -22.87 11.79 -10.28
C LEU A 4 -23.33 12.77 -9.19
N PRO A 5 -24.65 12.85 -8.90
CA PRO A 5 -25.15 13.60 -7.76
C PRO A 5 -24.50 13.13 -6.45
N GLN A 6 -24.16 14.05 -5.55
CA GLN A 6 -23.65 13.73 -4.22
C GLN A 6 -24.82 13.84 -3.23
N LEU A 7 -25.42 12.71 -2.87
CA LEU A 7 -26.64 12.67 -2.05
C LEU A 7 -26.36 13.06 -0.59
N THR A 8 -27.36 13.63 0.08
CA THR A 8 -27.22 14.03 1.48
C THR A 8 -27.41 12.84 2.42
N GLU A 9 -26.91 12.98 3.64
CA GLU A 9 -26.85 11.93 4.66
C GLU A 9 -28.21 11.30 5.03
N ASP A 10 -29.32 12.02 4.88
CA ASP A 10 -30.66 11.54 5.19
C ASP A 10 -31.33 10.77 4.02
N THR A 11 -30.64 10.64 2.88
CA THR A 11 -31.24 10.06 1.66
C THR A 11 -31.39 8.54 1.74
N THR A 12 -30.51 7.85 2.48
CA THR A 12 -30.55 6.38 2.63
C THR A 12 -30.11 5.97 4.03
N GLU A 13 -30.56 4.80 4.50
CA GLU A 13 -30.13 4.24 5.79
C GLU A 13 -28.60 4.04 5.85
N GLN A 14 -28.01 3.60 4.74
CA GLN A 14 -26.56 3.39 4.63
C GLN A 14 -25.77 4.69 4.86
N LEU A 15 -26.25 5.84 4.33
CA LEU A 15 -25.58 7.12 4.54
C LEU A 15 -25.70 7.60 5.99
N ALA A 16 -26.85 7.38 6.63
CA ALA A 16 -27.01 7.66 8.05
C ALA A 16 -26.03 6.82 8.91
N GLN A 17 -25.84 5.53 8.57
CA GLN A 17 -24.86 4.67 9.23
C GLN A 17 -23.42 5.15 9.01
N VAL A 18 -23.07 5.58 7.79
CA VAL A 18 -21.75 6.16 7.49
C VAL A 18 -21.50 7.41 8.33
N ARG A 19 -22.48 8.33 8.42
CA ARG A 19 -22.40 9.52 9.26
C ARG A 19 -22.19 9.15 10.73
N ALA A 20 -22.95 8.19 11.24
CA ALA A 20 -22.82 7.74 12.63
C ALA A 20 -21.42 7.20 12.95
N GLN A 21 -20.78 6.51 11.99
CA GLN A 21 -19.45 5.94 12.18
C GLN A 21 -18.31 6.94 11.98
N LEU A 22 -18.44 7.87 11.03
CA LEU A 22 -17.35 8.77 10.61
C LEU A 22 -17.54 10.22 11.05
N GLY A 23 -18.69 10.57 11.62
CA GLY A 23 -19.09 11.94 11.97
C GLY A 23 -19.52 12.80 10.77
N ARG A 24 -19.32 12.31 9.54
CA ARG A 24 -19.71 12.94 8.27
C ARG A 24 -19.91 11.88 7.19
N VAL A 25 -20.50 12.27 6.06
CA VAL A 25 -20.58 11.43 4.87
C VAL A 25 -19.54 11.89 3.85
N PRO A 26 -18.46 11.12 3.62
CA PRO A 26 -17.55 11.43 2.53
C PRO A 26 -18.23 11.38 1.15
N ASN A 27 -17.76 12.24 0.25
CA ASN A 27 -18.34 12.44 -1.07
C ASN A 27 -18.36 11.18 -1.96
N LEU A 28 -17.41 10.25 -1.78
CA LEU A 28 -17.47 8.90 -2.37
C LEU A 28 -18.78 8.18 -2.01
N TYR A 29 -19.15 8.14 -0.73
CA TYR A 29 -20.37 7.44 -0.29
C TYR A 29 -21.63 8.19 -0.76
N ALA A 30 -21.62 9.51 -0.68
CA ALA A 30 -22.69 10.37 -1.18
C ALA A 30 -22.98 10.12 -2.67
N ALA A 31 -21.93 9.98 -3.49
CA ALA A 31 -22.07 9.66 -4.90
C ALA A 31 -22.49 8.19 -5.14
N MET A 32 -21.91 7.23 -4.40
CA MET A 32 -22.24 5.81 -4.55
C MET A 32 -23.69 5.49 -4.12
N ALA A 33 -24.29 6.33 -3.28
CA ALA A 33 -25.68 6.22 -2.87
C ALA A 33 -26.71 6.35 -4.01
N ASN A 34 -26.32 6.86 -5.20
CA ASN A 34 -27.17 6.77 -6.40
C ASN A 34 -27.46 5.32 -6.81
N GLY A 35 -26.60 4.37 -6.40
CA GLY A 35 -26.84 2.93 -6.51
C GLY A 35 -26.84 2.28 -5.13
N PRO A 36 -27.99 2.23 -4.42
CA PRO A 36 -28.05 1.71 -3.05
C PRO A 36 -27.52 0.29 -2.87
N ALA A 37 -27.72 -0.59 -3.87
CA ALA A 37 -27.16 -1.94 -3.86
C ALA A 37 -25.62 -1.95 -3.93
N ALA A 38 -25.03 -1.05 -4.73
CA ALA A 38 -23.57 -0.91 -4.82
C ALA A 38 -22.99 -0.36 -3.51
N LEU A 39 -23.61 0.68 -2.93
CA LEU A 39 -23.20 1.23 -1.64
C LEU A 39 -23.29 0.18 -0.52
N ALA A 40 -24.41 -0.55 -0.45
CA ALA A 40 -24.60 -1.60 0.55
C ALA A 40 -23.54 -2.71 0.42
N GLY A 41 -23.28 -3.19 -0.80
CA GLY A 41 -22.25 -4.20 -1.05
C GLY A 41 -20.84 -3.73 -0.69
N TYR A 42 -20.49 -2.50 -1.06
CA TYR A 42 -19.20 -1.89 -0.72
C TYR A 42 -19.02 -1.77 0.80
N LEU A 43 -20.03 -1.25 1.52
CA LEU A 43 -19.98 -1.09 2.97
C LEU A 43 -19.92 -2.43 3.70
N ALA A 44 -20.66 -3.44 3.23
CA ALA A 44 -20.64 -4.78 3.81
C ALA A 44 -19.26 -5.43 3.65
N LEU A 45 -18.69 -5.44 2.44
CA LEU A 45 -17.35 -5.98 2.20
C LEU A 45 -16.30 -5.25 3.03
N ARG A 46 -16.37 -3.91 3.07
CA ARG A 46 -15.48 -3.09 3.89
C ARG A 46 -15.59 -3.44 5.37
N HIS A 47 -16.80 -3.64 5.88
CA HIS A 47 -17.04 -3.99 7.28
C HIS A 47 -16.44 -5.35 7.64
N GLU A 48 -16.71 -6.38 6.84
CA GLU A 48 -16.21 -7.73 7.11
C GLU A 48 -14.69 -7.80 7.09
N LEU A 49 -14.05 -7.13 6.12
CA LEU A 49 -12.58 -7.06 6.05
C LEU A 49 -11.97 -6.31 7.24
N THR A 50 -12.75 -5.61 8.08
CA THR A 50 -12.20 -5.06 9.33
C THR A 50 -11.92 -6.08 10.41
N ARG A 51 -12.49 -7.28 10.28
CA ARG A 51 -12.42 -8.41 11.21
C ARG A 51 -11.40 -9.47 10.77
N GLY A 52 -10.68 -9.21 9.68
CA GLY A 52 -9.71 -10.10 9.08
C GLY A 52 -8.38 -10.18 9.84
N ALA A 53 -7.47 -10.99 9.29
CA ALA A 53 -6.11 -11.21 9.77
C ALA A 53 -5.22 -9.97 9.61
N LEU A 54 -5.42 -9.16 8.56
CA LEU A 54 -4.61 -7.97 8.34
C LEU A 54 -4.88 -6.87 9.38
N THR A 55 -3.80 -6.34 9.96
CA THR A 55 -3.87 -5.25 10.92
C THR A 55 -4.52 -4.01 10.31
N ALA A 56 -5.11 -3.15 11.15
CA ALA A 56 -5.71 -1.90 10.67
C ALA A 56 -4.72 -1.01 9.90
N ARG A 57 -3.44 -1.04 10.31
CA ARG A 57 -2.35 -0.31 9.64
C ARG A 57 -2.08 -0.88 8.24
N LEU A 58 -1.90 -2.20 8.11
CA LEU A 58 -1.68 -2.85 6.81
C LEU A 58 -2.85 -2.67 5.85
N ARG A 59 -4.09 -2.73 6.35
CA ARG A 59 -5.28 -2.46 5.54
C ARG A 59 -5.28 -1.06 4.96
N GLU A 60 -4.82 -0.07 5.72
CA GLU A 60 -4.70 1.31 5.26
C GLU A 60 -3.56 1.47 4.25
N GLN A 61 -2.43 0.83 4.50
CA GLN A 61 -1.28 0.86 3.58
C GLN A 61 -1.62 0.19 2.24
N LEU A 62 -2.33 -0.94 2.26
CA LEU A 62 -2.88 -1.57 1.05
C LEU A 62 -3.82 -0.64 0.31
N ALA A 63 -4.74 0.03 1.02
CA ALA A 63 -5.67 0.95 0.38
C ALA A 63 -4.96 2.14 -0.29
N LEU A 64 -3.94 2.71 0.37
CA LEU A 64 -3.10 3.76 -0.19
C LEU A 64 -2.30 3.28 -1.41
N LEU A 65 -1.69 2.10 -1.33
CA LEU A 65 -0.93 1.49 -2.42
C LEU A 65 -1.83 1.24 -3.63
N VAL A 66 -3.00 0.62 -3.44
CA VAL A 66 -3.93 0.31 -4.52
C VAL A 66 -4.44 1.61 -5.16
N ALA A 67 -4.78 2.62 -4.36
CA ALA A 67 -5.15 3.94 -4.85
C ALA A 67 -4.04 4.60 -5.70
N GLN A 68 -2.79 4.45 -5.29
CA GLN A 68 -1.64 4.98 -6.02
C GLN A 68 -1.41 4.24 -7.35
N ASP A 69 -1.38 2.91 -7.34
CA ASP A 69 -1.16 2.11 -8.55
C ASP A 69 -2.32 2.29 -9.56
N ASN A 70 -3.55 2.51 -9.09
CA ASN A 70 -4.72 2.81 -9.93
C ASN A 70 -4.84 4.30 -10.33
N GLY A 71 -4.00 5.20 -9.82
CA GLY A 71 -4.11 6.64 -10.10
C GLY A 71 -5.43 7.27 -9.65
N CYS A 72 -5.93 6.93 -8.45
CA CYS A 72 -7.11 7.56 -7.86
C CYS A 72 -6.71 8.67 -6.86
N ASP A 73 -6.60 9.92 -7.31
CA ASP A 73 -6.17 11.05 -6.45
C ASP A 73 -7.08 11.28 -5.22
N TYR A 74 -8.39 11.10 -5.39
CA TYR A 74 -9.35 11.17 -4.28
C TYR A 74 -9.02 10.13 -3.21
N CYS A 75 -8.75 8.90 -3.66
CA CYS A 75 -8.48 7.76 -2.79
C CYS A 75 -7.09 7.91 -2.12
N VAL A 76 -6.08 8.35 -2.88
CA VAL A 76 -4.73 8.64 -2.33
C VAL A 76 -4.84 9.70 -1.25
N SER A 77 -5.60 10.77 -1.47
CA SER A 77 -5.81 11.85 -0.49
C SER A 77 -6.52 11.36 0.77
N ALA A 78 -7.59 10.56 0.61
CA ALA A 78 -8.32 9.99 1.74
C ALA A 78 -7.47 9.03 2.58
N HIS A 79 -6.75 8.11 1.93
CA HIS A 79 -5.93 7.11 2.60
C HIS A 79 -4.62 7.70 3.16
N HIS A 80 -4.07 8.74 2.54
CA HIS A 80 -2.95 9.49 3.11
C HIS A 80 -3.36 10.19 4.41
N LEU A 81 -4.48 10.92 4.42
CA LEU A 81 -5.00 11.56 5.64
C LEU A 81 -5.25 10.53 6.75
N ARG A 82 -5.92 9.42 6.42
CA ARG A 82 -6.23 8.39 7.39
C ARG A 82 -4.98 7.67 7.90
N GLY A 83 -3.99 7.45 7.05
CA GLY A 83 -2.68 6.95 7.45
C GLY A 83 -1.98 7.87 8.46
N ARG A 84 -2.01 9.20 8.24
CA ARG A 84 -1.50 10.18 9.23
C ARG A 84 -2.25 10.10 10.56
N MET A 85 -3.57 9.92 10.54
CA MET A 85 -4.36 9.70 11.77
C MET A 85 -3.96 8.42 12.52
N MET A 86 -3.43 7.43 11.80
CA MET A 86 -2.85 6.20 12.36
C MET A 86 -1.36 6.35 12.74
N LYS A 87 -0.83 7.57 12.73
CA LYS A 87 0.57 7.90 13.07
C LYS A 87 1.62 7.32 12.12
N LEU A 88 1.24 7.02 10.87
CA LEU A 88 2.22 6.82 9.79
C LEU A 88 2.93 8.15 9.51
N SER A 89 4.25 8.13 9.40
CA SER A 89 5.01 9.32 8.99
C SER A 89 4.82 9.60 7.49
N ASP A 90 5.14 10.83 7.05
CA ASP A 90 5.08 11.17 5.63
C ASP A 90 6.06 10.32 4.79
N GLU A 91 7.19 9.92 5.39
CA GLU A 91 8.15 8.97 4.79
C GLU A 91 7.55 7.57 4.64
N GLU A 92 6.89 7.04 5.67
CA GLU A 92 6.23 5.73 5.61
C GLU A 92 5.08 5.72 4.59
N LEU A 93 4.33 6.82 4.49
CA LEU A 93 3.26 6.97 3.50
C LEU A 93 3.81 7.06 2.08
N ALA A 94 4.95 7.73 1.88
CA ALA A 94 5.64 7.76 0.59
C ALA A 94 6.18 6.36 0.23
N ALA A 95 6.85 5.67 1.15
CA ALA A 95 7.33 4.30 0.95
C ALA A 95 6.19 3.32 0.62
N THR A 96 5.06 3.42 1.33
CA THR A 96 3.86 2.61 1.07
C THR A 96 3.37 2.77 -0.37
N ARG A 97 3.39 3.98 -0.92
CA ARG A 97 3.02 4.26 -2.31
C ARG A 97 4.00 3.64 -3.32
N HIS A 98 5.20 3.29 -2.88
CA HIS A 98 6.19 2.49 -3.61
C HIS A 98 6.17 1.00 -3.22
N ALA A 99 5.13 0.50 -2.54
CA ALA A 99 5.01 -0.86 -2.02
C ALA A 99 6.21 -1.29 -1.16
N ASP A 100 6.74 -0.34 -0.39
CA ASP A 100 7.89 -0.53 0.48
C ASP A 100 7.49 -0.27 1.94
N ASP A 101 8.15 -0.97 2.87
CA ASP A 101 8.01 -0.83 4.31
C ASP A 101 9.28 -1.33 5.01
N ARG A 102 9.59 -0.77 6.19
CA ARG A 102 10.72 -1.19 7.02
C ARG A 102 10.46 -2.54 7.70
N ASP A 103 9.19 -2.91 7.91
CA ASP A 103 8.79 -4.23 8.36
C ASP A 103 8.77 -5.22 7.18
N PRO A 104 9.60 -6.28 7.18
CA PRO A 104 9.65 -7.26 6.10
C PRO A 104 8.31 -7.95 5.81
N HIS A 105 7.46 -8.16 6.83
CA HIS A 105 6.14 -8.76 6.62
C HIS A 105 5.23 -7.79 5.86
N ALA A 106 5.19 -6.52 6.28
CA ALA A 106 4.45 -5.46 5.61
C ALA A 106 4.90 -5.26 4.16
N ALA A 107 6.22 -5.20 3.91
CA ALA A 107 6.79 -5.08 2.57
C ALA A 107 6.38 -6.26 1.67
N ALA A 108 6.36 -7.49 2.20
CA ALA A 108 5.89 -8.66 1.46
C ALA A 108 4.38 -8.59 1.12
N VAL A 109 3.54 -8.16 2.05
CA VAL A 109 2.10 -7.95 1.83
C VAL A 109 1.86 -6.90 0.74
N LEU A 110 2.54 -5.76 0.81
CA LEU A 110 2.43 -4.67 -0.17
C LEU A 110 2.97 -5.07 -1.55
N GLY A 111 4.14 -5.73 -1.59
CA GLY A 111 4.74 -6.23 -2.81
C GLY A 111 3.85 -7.23 -3.55
N LEU A 112 3.26 -8.19 -2.81
CA LEU A 112 2.35 -9.16 -3.40
C LEU A 112 1.05 -8.51 -3.89
N ALA A 113 0.48 -7.56 -3.14
CA ALA A 113 -0.71 -6.83 -3.57
C ALA A 113 -0.48 -6.08 -4.90
N ARG A 114 0.70 -5.46 -5.06
CA ARG A 114 1.10 -4.83 -6.31
C ARG A 114 1.26 -5.81 -7.46
N GLU A 115 1.85 -6.98 -7.21
CA GLU A 115 1.92 -8.02 -8.24
C GLU A 115 0.53 -8.52 -8.65
N VAL A 116 -0.38 -8.73 -7.69
CA VAL A 116 -1.79 -9.07 -7.96
C VAL A 116 -2.43 -8.04 -8.88
N MET A 117 -2.27 -6.74 -8.62
CA MET A 117 -2.82 -5.68 -9.48
C MET A 117 -2.22 -5.71 -10.89
N ARG A 118 -0.90 -5.83 -11.01
CA ARG A 118 -0.19 -5.73 -12.30
C ARG A 118 -0.34 -6.98 -13.18
N THR A 119 -0.53 -8.13 -12.56
CA THR A 119 -0.65 -9.42 -13.27
C THR A 119 -2.10 -9.91 -13.37
N GLY A 120 -3.06 -9.18 -12.78
CA GLY A 120 -4.44 -9.65 -12.68
C GLY A 120 -4.57 -10.94 -11.87
N GLY A 121 -3.82 -11.03 -10.76
CA GLY A 121 -3.82 -12.17 -9.83
C GLY A 121 -2.95 -13.36 -10.23
N ARG A 122 -2.25 -13.29 -11.37
CA ARG A 122 -1.30 -14.34 -11.82
C ARG A 122 0.08 -14.14 -11.17
N VAL A 123 0.10 -14.26 -9.85
CA VAL A 123 1.34 -14.17 -9.05
C VAL A 123 2.25 -15.37 -9.29
N SER A 124 3.56 -15.16 -9.24
CA SER A 124 4.54 -16.24 -9.43
C SER A 124 4.70 -17.11 -8.18
N ASP A 125 5.07 -18.38 -8.36
CA ASP A 125 5.40 -19.29 -7.25
C ASP A 125 6.55 -18.75 -6.39
N ALA A 126 7.51 -18.07 -7.01
CA ALA A 126 8.63 -17.45 -6.31
C ALA A 126 8.16 -16.32 -5.37
N SER A 127 7.25 -15.46 -5.85
CA SER A 127 6.66 -14.38 -5.04
C SER A 127 5.83 -14.93 -3.88
N LEU A 128 5.04 -15.98 -4.12
CA LEU A 128 4.29 -16.65 -3.06
C LEU A 128 5.20 -17.29 -2.01
N ALA A 129 6.27 -17.97 -2.44
CA ALA A 129 7.24 -18.55 -1.54
C ALA A 129 7.96 -17.48 -0.71
N ALA A 130 8.37 -16.36 -1.33
CA ALA A 130 9.00 -15.23 -0.65
C ALA A 130 8.06 -14.59 0.39
N ALA A 131 6.78 -14.38 0.04
CA ALA A 131 5.80 -13.84 0.97
C ALA A 131 5.60 -14.76 2.19
N ARG A 132 5.51 -16.07 1.98
CA ARG A 132 5.41 -17.05 3.06
C ARG A 132 6.65 -17.07 3.95
N ALA A 133 7.84 -16.94 3.36
CA ALA A 133 9.09 -16.83 4.11
C ALA A 133 9.15 -15.56 4.99
N ALA A 134 8.48 -14.48 4.57
CA ALA A 134 8.30 -13.26 5.36
C ALA A 134 7.14 -13.35 6.39
N GLY A 135 6.48 -14.51 6.51
CA GLY A 135 5.42 -14.76 7.49
C GLY A 135 4.01 -14.48 6.99
N VAL A 136 3.80 -14.20 5.70
CA VAL A 136 2.45 -13.99 5.15
C VAL A 136 1.67 -15.31 5.19
N THR A 137 0.53 -15.28 5.88
CA THR A 137 -0.32 -16.45 6.12
C THR A 137 -1.33 -16.69 4.99
N ASP A 138 -1.92 -17.89 4.92
CA ASP A 138 -2.99 -18.18 3.95
C ASP A 138 -4.21 -17.25 4.08
N ALA A 139 -4.54 -16.87 5.32
CA ALA A 139 -5.61 -15.92 5.59
C ALA A 139 -5.28 -14.54 5.00
N GLU A 140 -4.05 -14.07 5.20
CA GLU A 140 -3.59 -12.79 4.63
C GLU A 140 -3.51 -12.84 3.11
N LEU A 141 -3.09 -13.97 2.51
CA LEU A 141 -3.10 -14.14 1.04
C LEU A 141 -4.51 -13.97 0.46
N ALA A 142 -5.52 -14.58 1.09
CA ALA A 142 -6.91 -14.41 0.68
C ALA A 142 -7.39 -12.96 0.86
N GLU A 143 -7.04 -12.33 1.98
CA GLU A 143 -7.44 -10.96 2.30
C GLU A 143 -6.73 -9.91 1.43
N ILE A 144 -5.49 -10.14 1.00
CA ILE A 144 -4.78 -9.25 0.06
C ILE A 144 -5.61 -9.09 -1.22
N VAL A 145 -6.10 -10.18 -1.80
CA VAL A 145 -6.96 -10.14 -3.00
C VAL A 145 -8.26 -9.41 -2.71
N ALA A 146 -8.89 -9.68 -1.56
CA ALA A 146 -10.13 -9.02 -1.17
C ALA A 146 -9.96 -7.51 -0.97
N HIS A 147 -8.85 -7.07 -0.38
CA HIS A 147 -8.50 -5.66 -0.22
C HIS A 147 -8.16 -4.99 -1.54
N VAL A 148 -7.45 -5.68 -2.45
CA VAL A 148 -7.24 -5.19 -3.82
C VAL A 148 -8.58 -4.97 -4.51
N ALA A 149 -9.51 -5.94 -4.44
CA ALA A 149 -10.83 -5.83 -5.04
C ALA A 149 -11.67 -4.69 -4.43
N LEU A 150 -11.72 -4.60 -3.10
CA LEU A 150 -12.45 -3.54 -2.38
C LEU A 150 -11.97 -2.14 -2.81
N ASN A 151 -10.65 -1.94 -2.83
CA ASN A 151 -10.08 -0.63 -3.16
C ASN A 151 -10.16 -0.35 -4.66
N THR A 152 -10.00 -1.36 -5.52
CA THR A 152 -10.22 -1.19 -6.97
C THR A 152 -11.65 -0.75 -7.26
N LEU A 153 -12.65 -1.32 -6.58
CA LEU A 153 -14.04 -0.91 -6.71
C LEU A 153 -14.24 0.58 -6.38
N SER A 154 -13.69 1.06 -5.26
CA SER A 154 -13.82 2.48 -4.88
C SER A 154 -13.02 3.39 -5.80
N ASN A 155 -11.85 2.96 -6.26
CA ASN A 155 -11.01 3.71 -7.20
C ASN A 155 -11.72 3.90 -8.54
N TYR A 156 -12.21 2.82 -9.14
CA TYR A 156 -12.89 2.87 -10.43
C TYR A 156 -14.21 3.63 -10.33
N PHE A 157 -14.93 3.46 -9.22
CA PHE A 157 -16.11 4.27 -8.95
C PHE A 157 -15.76 5.77 -8.91
N ASN A 158 -14.68 6.16 -8.25
CA ASN A 158 -14.25 7.56 -8.19
C ASN A 158 -13.77 8.11 -9.53
N HIS A 159 -13.10 7.30 -10.36
CA HIS A 159 -12.77 7.70 -11.72
C HIS A 159 -14.01 8.01 -12.56
N LEU A 160 -15.07 7.21 -12.38
CA LEU A 160 -16.36 7.39 -13.04
C LEU A 160 -17.13 8.59 -12.48
N ALA A 161 -17.27 8.67 -11.16
CA ALA A 161 -18.14 9.63 -10.47
C ALA A 161 -17.50 11.01 -10.31
N GLN A 162 -16.16 11.08 -10.27
CA GLN A 162 -15.38 12.29 -10.05
C GLN A 162 -15.91 13.17 -8.90
N PRO A 163 -16.13 12.60 -7.70
CA PRO A 163 -16.65 13.38 -6.58
C PRO A 163 -15.72 14.54 -6.24
N GLU A 164 -16.29 15.59 -5.65
CA GLU A 164 -15.48 16.69 -5.13
C GLU A 164 -14.59 16.20 -3.99
N LEU A 165 -13.34 16.66 -3.99
CA LEU A 165 -12.40 16.29 -2.94
C LEU A 165 -12.77 16.99 -1.62
N ASP A 166 -13.06 16.20 -0.60
CA ASP A 166 -13.48 16.60 0.75
C ASP A 166 -12.42 16.30 1.83
N PHE A 167 -11.18 16.14 1.37
CA PHE A 167 -9.97 15.91 2.15
C PHE A 167 -8.83 16.82 1.64
N PRO A 168 -7.81 17.11 2.45
CA PRO A 168 -6.60 17.74 1.95
C PRO A 168 -5.98 16.88 0.83
N PRO A 169 -5.54 17.48 -0.30
CA PRO A 169 -4.81 16.74 -1.33
C PRO A 169 -3.57 16.08 -0.73
N ALA A 170 -3.32 14.82 -1.12
CA ALA A 170 -2.05 14.17 -0.78
C ALA A 170 -0.87 14.92 -1.42
N PRO A 171 0.30 14.97 -0.76
CA PRO A 171 1.52 15.46 -1.37
C PRO A 171 1.86 14.68 -2.65
N ALA A 172 2.40 15.36 -3.65
CA ALA A 172 3.03 14.68 -4.78
C ALA A 172 4.18 13.80 -4.26
N LEU A 173 4.37 12.62 -4.85
CA LEU A 173 5.62 11.91 -4.67
C LEU A 173 6.71 12.73 -5.37
N ALA A 174 7.89 12.82 -4.75
CA ALA A 174 9.05 13.26 -5.51
C ALA A 174 9.19 12.32 -6.72
N ASP A 175 9.54 12.88 -7.88
CA ASP A 175 9.90 12.05 -9.02
C ASP A 175 11.00 11.06 -8.57
N PRO A 176 10.96 9.80 -9.01
CA PRO A 176 12.08 8.90 -8.77
C PRO A 176 13.36 9.60 -9.28
N PRO A 177 14.49 9.49 -8.55
CA PRO A 177 15.73 10.10 -9.00
C PRO A 177 15.99 9.65 -10.42
N SER A 178 16.35 10.60 -11.28
CA SER A 178 16.68 10.30 -12.66
C SER A 178 17.74 9.19 -12.73
N PRO A 179 17.84 8.43 -13.83
CA PRO A 179 18.86 7.38 -13.96
C PRO A 179 20.28 7.90 -13.65
N THR A 180 20.53 9.17 -13.95
CA THR A 180 21.77 9.90 -13.66
C THR A 180 22.02 10.09 -12.16
N GLU A 181 20.99 10.38 -11.37
CA GLU A 181 21.08 10.53 -9.91
C GLU A 181 21.24 9.18 -9.20
N THR A 182 20.65 8.12 -9.76
CA THR A 182 20.82 6.75 -9.26
C THR A 182 22.27 6.25 -9.46
N ALA A 183 22.89 6.59 -10.60
CA ALA A 183 24.30 6.29 -10.85
C ALA A 183 25.25 7.08 -9.92
N ALA A 184 24.90 8.32 -9.57
CA ALA A 184 25.69 9.14 -8.63
C ALA A 184 25.66 8.58 -7.19
N LEU A 185 24.52 8.04 -6.76
CA LEU A 185 24.37 7.39 -5.45
C LEU A 185 25.09 6.03 -5.37
N ALA A 186 25.24 5.33 -6.51
CA ALA A 186 26.01 4.09 -6.59
C ALA A 186 27.54 4.32 -6.69
N GLY A 187 27.98 5.54 -7.00
CA GLY A 187 29.38 5.89 -7.26
C GLY A 187 30.21 6.28 -6.04
N THR A 188 29.65 6.33 -4.83
CA THR A 188 30.34 6.75 -3.60
C THR A 188 30.76 5.59 -2.70
N ALA A 189 31.17 4.47 -3.28
CA ALA A 189 31.94 3.47 -2.53
C ALA A 189 33.37 4.02 -2.27
N PRO A 190 33.88 4.03 -1.02
CA PRO A 190 35.24 4.46 -0.76
C PRO A 190 36.22 3.47 -1.42
N THR A 191 37.02 3.94 -2.37
CA THR A 191 38.16 3.21 -2.94
C THR A 191 39.25 3.10 -1.89
N GLY A 192 39.11 2.13 -0.98
CA GLY A 192 40.19 1.68 -0.13
C GLY A 192 41.24 0.97 -0.98
N THR A 193 42.36 1.64 -1.22
CA THR A 193 43.59 1.06 -1.78
C THR A 193 44.05 -0.13 -0.93
N VAL A 194 44.00 -1.33 -1.50
CA VAL A 194 44.70 -2.51 -0.96
C VAL A 194 46.13 -2.46 -1.49
N ALA A 195 47.11 -2.29 -0.60
CA ALA A 195 48.53 -2.42 -0.91
C ALA A 195 48.89 -3.89 -1.19
N PRO A 196 49.86 -4.19 -2.07
CA PRO A 196 50.23 -5.56 -2.39
C PRO A 196 51.05 -6.19 -1.26
N ALA A 197 50.76 -7.45 -0.95
CA ALA A 197 51.48 -8.24 0.03
C ALA A 197 52.87 -8.64 -0.48
N GLU A 198 53.91 -8.35 0.32
CA GLU A 198 55.26 -8.88 0.12
C GLU A 198 55.34 -10.34 0.57
N ASN A 199 56.01 -11.13 -0.26
CA ASN A 199 56.34 -12.54 -0.04
C ASN A 199 57.40 -12.67 1.07
N ALA A 200 57.11 -13.45 2.11
CA ALA A 200 58.14 -13.96 3.02
C ALA A 200 57.94 -15.46 3.23
N THR A 201 58.94 -16.21 2.80
CA THR A 201 59.10 -17.66 2.96
C THR A 201 59.62 -18.06 4.35
N VAL A 202 59.36 -19.33 4.67
CA VAL A 202 60.03 -20.24 5.64
C VAL A 202 59.56 -20.19 7.10
N ALA A 203 58.91 -21.26 7.57
CA ALA A 203 59.54 -22.29 8.41
C ALA A 203 58.51 -23.24 9.05
N GLU A 204 58.79 -24.52 8.88
CA GLU A 204 58.23 -25.70 9.51
C GLU A 204 58.44 -25.71 11.03
N THR A 205 57.45 -26.16 11.83
CA THR A 205 57.64 -27.02 13.02
C THR A 205 56.30 -27.45 13.64
N ALA A 206 56.30 -28.68 14.13
CA ALA A 206 55.18 -29.46 14.67
C ALA A 206 55.00 -29.31 16.19
N ALA A 207 53.77 -29.56 16.70
CA ALA A 207 53.38 -30.16 18.00
C ALA A 207 51.86 -29.91 18.23
N VAL A 208 50.96 -30.90 18.29
CA VAL A 208 50.63 -31.86 19.38
C VAL A 208 49.87 -31.23 20.58
N ALA A 209 48.68 -31.78 20.83
CA ALA A 209 47.84 -31.78 22.06
C ALA A 209 47.22 -30.43 22.50
N ALA A 210 45.97 -30.33 22.94
CA ALA A 210 45.00 -31.28 23.48
C ALA A 210 43.56 -30.84 23.16
#